data_AF-A0A366XLM3-F1
#
_entry.id   AF-A0A366XLM3-F1
#
_cell.length_a   1.000
_cell.length_b   1.000
_cell.length_c   1.000
_cell.angle_alpha   90.00
_cell.angle_beta   90.00
_cell.angle_gamma   90.00
#
_symmetry.space_group_name_H-M   'P 1'
#
loop_
_entity.id
_entity.type
_entity.pdbx_description
1 polymer ?
#
loop_
_entity_poly.entity_id
_entity_poly.type
_entity_poly.pdbx_seq_one_letter_code
_entity_poly.pdbx_strand_id
1 'polypeptide(L)'
;MEIADKWINKGYPKTIVLRIVGISRSTYYYQKSYRVEEKTVSEGRPAPGFSIKTDGTKVFDDQIKEWLLQLIEHEGTAYGYHKLTMALRRYFDLTINKKKVYRLCKELGILRPQREKKTYYPRKLAKTIRLPTPINCGKQT
;
A
#
# COMPACT_ATOMS: atom_id res chain seq x y z
N MET A 1 -32.75 -0.53 10.18
CA MET A 1 -31.69 -1.58 10.21
C MET A 1 -31.61 -2.28 11.56
N GLU A 2 -31.81 -1.57 12.67
CA GLU A 2 -31.74 -2.13 14.03
C GLU A 2 -32.67 -3.33 14.26
N ILE A 3 -33.89 -3.30 13.72
CA ILE A 3 -34.81 -4.45 13.76
C ILE A 3 -34.19 -5.65 13.04
N ALA A 4 -33.64 -5.47 11.84
CA ALA A 4 -32.99 -6.55 11.10
C ALA A 4 -31.75 -7.07 11.84
N ASP A 5 -30.90 -6.19 12.37
CA ASP A 5 -29.71 -6.58 13.12
C ASP A 5 -30.05 -7.30 14.43
N LYS A 6 -31.13 -6.92 15.13
CA LYS A 6 -31.63 -7.62 16.33
C LYS A 6 -31.92 -9.11 16.05
N TRP A 7 -32.62 -9.40 14.95
CA TRP A 7 -32.96 -10.77 14.58
C TRP A 7 -31.76 -11.53 13.96
N ILE A 8 -30.89 -10.84 13.23
CA ILE A 8 -29.66 -11.44 12.69
C ILE A 8 -28.70 -11.83 13.82
N ASN A 9 -28.55 -11.00 14.86
CA ASN A 9 -27.73 -11.29 16.03
C ASN A 9 -28.29 -12.43 16.88
N LYS A 10 -29.61 -12.66 16.83
CA LYS A 10 -30.26 -13.83 17.44
C LYS A 10 -30.02 -15.14 16.66
N GLY A 11 -29.34 -15.08 15.51
CA GLY A 11 -28.91 -16.24 14.71
C GLY A 11 -29.79 -16.58 13.51
N TYR A 12 -30.83 -15.79 13.23
CA TYR A 12 -31.71 -16.06 12.08
C TYR A 12 -31.04 -15.74 10.73
N PRO A 13 -31.38 -16.49 9.66
CA PRO A 13 -30.76 -16.29 8.35
C PRO A 13 -31.11 -14.91 7.77
N LYS A 14 -30.06 -14.14 7.44
CA LYS A 14 -30.15 -12.75 6.93
C LYS A 14 -31.13 -12.63 5.76
N THR A 15 -31.19 -13.61 4.87
CA THR A 15 -32.08 -13.61 3.70
C THR A 15 -33.56 -13.58 4.08
N ILE A 16 -33.96 -14.34 5.09
CA ILE A 16 -35.35 -14.40 5.55
C ILE A 16 -35.71 -13.11 6.29
N VAL A 17 -34.85 -12.68 7.20
CA VAL A 17 -35.05 -11.45 7.97
C VAL A 17 -35.20 -10.24 7.05
N LEU A 18 -34.32 -10.10 6.05
CA LEU A 18 -34.37 -8.98 5.11
C LEU A 18 -35.59 -9.01 4.19
N ARG A 19 -36.05 -10.21 3.81
CA ARG A 19 -37.29 -10.39 3.06
C ARG A 19 -38.52 -9.95 3.87
N ILE A 20 -38.60 -10.34 5.14
CA ILE A 20 -39.70 -9.96 6.04
C ILE A 20 -39.71 -8.46 6.31
N VAL A 21 -38.55 -7.86 6.53
CA VAL A 21 -38.41 -6.42 6.80
C VAL A 21 -38.57 -5.58 5.51
N GLY A 22 -38.58 -6.20 4.33
CA GLY A 22 -38.74 -5.51 3.05
C GLY A 22 -37.52 -4.70 2.61
N ILE A 23 -36.32 -5.02 3.13
CA ILE A 23 -35.08 -4.32 2.79
C ILE A 23 -34.31 -5.15 1.76
N SER A 24 -33.87 -4.49 0.69
CA SER A 24 -33.02 -5.14 -0.31
C SER A 24 -31.66 -5.55 0.32
N ARG A 25 -31.14 -6.71 -0.09
CA ARG A 25 -29.85 -7.20 0.42
C ARG A 25 -28.70 -6.22 0.12
N SER A 26 -28.74 -5.56 -1.04
CA SER A 26 -27.74 -4.58 -1.45
C SER A 26 -27.75 -3.38 -0.51
N THR A 27 -28.92 -2.82 -0.20
CA THR A 27 -29.05 -1.72 0.77
C THR A 27 -28.53 -2.12 2.15
N TYR A 28 -28.86 -3.34 2.61
CA TYR A 28 -28.40 -3.84 3.91
C TYR A 28 -26.86 -3.89 4.02
N TYR A 29 -26.20 -4.51 3.05
CA TYR A 29 -24.73 -4.63 3.06
C TYR A 29 -24.03 -3.30 2.80
N TYR A 30 -24.57 -2.45 1.91
CA TYR A 30 -24.03 -1.13 1.62
C TYR A 30 -23.97 -0.25 2.88
N GLN A 31 -25.10 -0.14 3.59
CA GLN A 31 -25.18 0.67 4.81
C GLN A 31 -24.33 0.11 5.95
N LYS A 32 -24.20 -1.22 6.04
CA LYS A 32 -23.33 -1.88 7.03
C LYS A 32 -21.85 -1.64 6.73
N SER A 33 -21.45 -1.57 5.45
CA SER A 33 -20.07 -1.30 5.04
C SER A 33 -19.60 0.14 5.30
N TYR A 34 -20.54 1.10 5.32
CA TYR A 34 -20.26 2.52 5.53
C TYR A 34 -20.16 2.91 7.01
N ARG A 35 -20.76 2.11 7.91
CA ARG A 35 -20.76 2.31 9.37
C ARG A 35 -19.56 1.67 10.09
N VAL A 36 -18.67 0.99 9.38
CA VAL A 36 -17.45 0.43 9.98
C VAL A 36 -16.44 1.55 10.14
N GLU A 37 -16.22 2.01 11.36
CA GLU A 37 -15.32 3.14 11.66
C GLU A 37 -13.85 2.83 11.32
N GLU A 38 -13.45 1.55 11.43
CA GLU A 38 -12.11 1.11 11.04
C GLU A 38 -12.16 -0.25 10.33
N LYS A 39 -11.75 -0.29 9.05
CA LYS A 39 -11.44 -1.56 8.40
C LYS A 39 -10.16 -2.08 9.03
N THR A 40 -10.25 -3.05 9.92
CA THR A 40 -9.08 -3.86 10.29
C THR A 40 -8.57 -4.49 9.00
N VAL A 41 -7.41 -4.04 8.52
CA VAL A 41 -6.78 -4.67 7.38
C VAL A 41 -6.48 -6.09 7.82
N SER A 42 -7.10 -7.08 7.16
CA SER A 42 -6.71 -8.47 7.33
C SER A 42 -5.19 -8.52 7.10
N GLU A 43 -4.45 -8.78 8.17
CA GLU A 43 -3.04 -9.09 8.05
C GLU A 43 -2.98 -10.32 7.13
N GLY A 44 -2.38 -10.14 5.96
CA GLY A 44 -2.26 -11.22 4.99
C GLY A 44 -1.42 -12.38 5.56
N ARG A 45 -1.05 -13.33 4.71
CA ARG A 45 -0.16 -14.41 5.13
C ARG A 45 1.13 -13.85 5.76
N PRO A 46 1.55 -14.32 6.95
CA PRO A 46 2.79 -13.86 7.57
C PRO A 46 3.99 -14.15 6.66
N ALA A 47 4.99 -13.28 6.75
CA ALA A 47 6.19 -13.41 5.97
C ALA A 47 6.97 -14.69 6.36
N PRO A 48 7.48 -15.47 5.38
CA PRO A 48 8.34 -16.62 5.69
C PRO A 48 9.71 -16.14 6.19
N GLY A 49 10.15 -16.69 7.33
CA GLY A 49 11.40 -16.34 8.03
C GLY A 49 12.67 -17.03 7.50
N PHE A 50 12.62 -17.63 6.31
CA PHE A 50 13.77 -18.26 5.67
C PHE A 50 13.73 -18.15 4.14
N SER A 51 14.88 -18.32 3.50
CA SER A 51 15.05 -18.44 2.04
C SER A 51 15.76 -19.74 1.70
N ILE A 52 15.75 -20.13 0.43
CA ILE A 52 16.36 -21.38 -0.04
C ILE A 52 17.53 -21.03 -0.96
N LYS A 53 18.67 -21.70 -0.80
CA LYS A 53 19.79 -21.64 -1.75
C LYS A 53 19.55 -22.53 -2.96
N THR A 54 20.36 -22.39 -4.00
CA THR A 54 20.39 -23.34 -5.12
C THR A 54 20.58 -24.79 -4.67
N ASP A 55 21.34 -25.01 -3.60
CA ASP A 55 21.63 -26.33 -3.04
C ASP A 55 20.47 -26.93 -2.23
N GLY A 56 19.32 -26.23 -2.14
CA GLY A 56 18.16 -26.64 -1.35
C GLY A 56 18.29 -26.38 0.16
N THR A 57 19.43 -25.85 0.62
CA THR A 57 19.65 -25.51 2.02
C THR A 57 18.79 -24.30 2.44
N LYS A 58 18.24 -24.37 3.65
CA LYS A 58 17.44 -23.29 4.23
C LYS A 58 18.34 -22.30 4.95
N VAL A 59 18.15 -21.02 4.66
CA VAL A 59 18.86 -19.89 5.28
C VAL A 59 17.86 -19.03 6.01
N PHE A 60 18.04 -18.85 7.32
CA PHE A 60 17.20 -18.00 8.15
C PHE A 60 17.44 -16.52 7.88
N ASP A 61 16.43 -15.70 8.19
CA ASP A 61 16.48 -14.26 7.92
C ASP A 61 17.60 -13.54 8.68
N ASP A 62 17.98 -14.01 9.87
CA ASP A 62 19.07 -13.44 10.66
C ASP A 62 20.44 -13.63 9.99
N GLN A 63 20.70 -14.81 9.42
CA GLN A 63 21.90 -15.05 8.62
C GLN A 63 21.97 -14.14 7.39
N ILE A 64 20.82 -13.87 6.76
CA ILE A 64 20.75 -12.97 5.60
C ILE A 64 21.01 -11.53 6.04
N LYS A 65 20.54 -11.12 7.23
CA LYS A 65 20.81 -9.79 7.80
C LYS A 65 22.30 -9.58 8.06
N GLU A 66 22.99 -10.59 8.59
CA GLU A 66 24.45 -10.52 8.80
C GLU A 66 25.21 -10.31 7.48
N TRP A 67 24.90 -11.11 6.45
CA TRP A 67 25.53 -10.95 5.14
C TRP A 67 25.23 -9.60 4.51
N LEU A 68 24.03 -9.06 4.71
CA LEU A 68 23.68 -7.71 4.24
C LEU A 68 24.57 -6.64 4.88
N LEU A 69 24.87 -6.75 6.18
CA LEU A 69 25.76 -5.83 6.89
C LEU A 69 27.21 -5.97 6.41
N GLN A 70 27.71 -7.20 6.28
CA GLN A 70 29.04 -7.47 5.75
C GLN A 70 29.22 -6.90 4.33
N LEU A 71 28.24 -7.09 3.45
CA LEU A 71 28.28 -6.55 2.08
C LEU A 71 28.35 -5.02 2.06
N ILE A 72 27.71 -4.34 3.02
CA ILE A 72 27.75 -2.88 3.13
C ILE A 72 29.10 -2.41 3.65
N GLU A 73 29.70 -3.13 4.59
CA GLU A 73 31.02 -2.83 5.14
C GLU A 73 32.13 -2.99 4.10
N HIS A 74 32.11 -4.06 3.31
CA HIS A 74 33.17 -4.37 2.34
C HIS A 74 33.13 -3.53 1.06
N GLU A 75 32.00 -3.46 0.37
CA GLU A 75 31.90 -2.81 -0.95
C GLU A 75 31.49 -1.33 -0.86
N GLY A 76 31.35 -0.81 0.36
CA GLY A 76 31.02 0.58 0.67
C GLY A 76 29.53 0.90 0.57
N THR A 77 29.13 1.99 1.20
CA THR A 77 27.73 2.44 1.40
C THR A 77 26.92 2.68 0.11
N ALA A 78 27.52 2.49 -1.07
CA ALA A 78 26.95 2.74 -2.40
C ALA A 78 25.79 1.81 -2.79
N TYR A 79 25.51 0.76 -2.01
CA TYR A 79 24.45 -0.18 -2.32
C TYR A 79 23.08 0.23 -1.80
N GLY A 80 22.07 -0.04 -2.65
CA GLY A 80 20.68 -0.12 -2.24
C GLY A 80 20.24 -1.58 -2.28
N TYR A 81 19.07 -1.88 -1.71
CA TYR A 81 18.52 -3.23 -1.63
C TYR A 81 18.50 -3.98 -2.98
N HIS A 82 18.35 -3.26 -4.10
CA HIS A 82 18.44 -3.84 -5.44
C HIS A 82 19.82 -4.43 -5.75
N LYS A 83 20.89 -3.69 -5.47
CA LYS A 83 22.27 -4.16 -5.68
C LYS A 83 22.63 -5.25 -4.66
N LEU A 84 22.19 -5.10 -3.42
CA LEU A 84 22.33 -6.14 -2.39
C LEU A 84 21.65 -7.46 -2.81
N THR A 85 20.48 -7.40 -3.46
CA THR A 85 19.82 -8.60 -3.99
C THR A 85 20.67 -9.29 -5.05
N MET A 86 21.37 -8.53 -5.90
CA MET A 86 22.26 -9.09 -6.91
C MET A 86 23.52 -9.69 -6.29
N ALA A 87 24.11 -9.02 -5.30
CA ALA A 87 25.25 -9.52 -4.54
C ALA A 87 24.92 -10.83 -3.81
N LEU A 88 23.76 -10.89 -3.14
CA LEU A 88 23.28 -12.10 -2.45
C LEU A 88 23.11 -13.29 -3.41
N ARG A 89 22.67 -13.03 -4.64
CA ARG A 89 22.54 -14.07 -5.67
C ARG A 89 23.89 -14.52 -6.24
N ARG A 90 24.85 -13.61 -6.36
CA ARG A 90 26.16 -13.88 -6.97
C ARG A 90 27.13 -14.57 -6.02
N TYR A 91 27.17 -14.14 -4.75
CA TYR A 91 28.17 -14.61 -3.79
C TYR A 91 27.69 -15.78 -2.92
N PHE A 92 26.38 -15.88 -2.71
CA PHE A 92 25.79 -16.86 -1.78
C PHE A 92 24.78 -17.80 -2.45
N ASP A 93 24.54 -17.64 -3.75
CA ASP A 93 23.59 -18.44 -4.56
C ASP A 93 22.17 -18.52 -3.95
N LEU A 94 21.72 -17.41 -3.34
CA LEU A 94 20.39 -17.34 -2.73
C LEU A 94 19.29 -17.15 -3.78
N THR A 95 18.28 -18.02 -3.76
CA THR A 95 17.04 -17.83 -4.52
C THR A 95 16.12 -16.86 -3.76
N ILE A 96 16.48 -15.58 -3.77
CA ILE A 96 15.81 -14.52 -3.01
C ILE A 96 15.16 -13.46 -3.92
N ASN A 97 13.99 -12.96 -3.50
CA ASN A 97 13.30 -11.87 -4.17
C ASN A 97 13.69 -10.51 -3.55
N LYS A 98 13.83 -9.47 -4.38
CA LYS A 98 14.09 -8.08 -3.95
C LYS A 98 13.11 -7.56 -2.89
N LYS A 99 11.87 -8.05 -2.87
CA LYS A 99 10.86 -7.68 -1.85
C LYS A 99 11.25 -8.17 -0.45
N LYS A 100 11.84 -9.36 -0.36
CA LYS A 100 12.31 -9.93 0.91
C LYS A 100 13.52 -9.15 1.41
N VAL A 101 14.49 -8.88 0.54
CA VAL A 101 15.66 -8.04 0.85
C VAL A 101 15.22 -6.65 1.31
N TYR A 102 14.27 -6.01 0.63
CA TYR A 102 13.72 -4.72 1.06
C TYR A 102 13.15 -4.77 2.49
N ARG A 103 12.39 -5.81 2.84
CA ARG A 103 11.84 -5.98 4.19
C ARG A 103 12.95 -6.10 5.23
N LEU A 104 13.96 -6.94 4.97
CA LEU A 104 15.11 -7.11 5.88
C LEU A 104 15.91 -5.80 6.02
N CYS A 105 16.13 -5.08 4.92
CA CYS A 105 16.76 -3.76 4.94
C CYS A 105 15.94 -2.73 5.73
N LYS A 106 14.60 -2.83 5.69
CA LYS A 106 13.69 -1.97 6.46
C LYS A 106 13.78 -2.27 7.95
N GLU A 107 13.81 -3.54 8.33
CA GLU A 107 13.98 -3.98 9.72
C GLU A 107 15.31 -3.51 10.29
N LEU A 108 16.39 -3.56 9.50
CA LEU A 108 17.73 -3.12 9.91
C LEU A 108 17.94 -1.58 9.84
N GLY A 109 17.00 -0.82 9.26
CA GLY A 109 17.16 0.63 9.09
C GLY A 109 18.21 1.06 8.06
N ILE A 110 18.68 0.15 7.19
CA ILE A 110 19.72 0.42 6.17
C ILE A 110 19.14 0.95 4.84
N LEU A 111 17.83 1.24 4.80
CA LEU A 111 17.20 1.81 3.61
C LEU A 111 17.68 3.25 3.39
N ARG A 112 17.98 3.56 2.14
CA ARG A 112 18.27 4.94 1.74
C ARG A 112 17.02 5.80 1.88
N PRO A 113 17.18 7.09 2.24
CA PRO A 113 16.06 8.02 2.27
C PRO A 113 15.39 8.06 0.90
N GLN A 114 14.06 8.13 0.92
CA GLN A 114 13.28 8.27 -0.30
C GLN A 114 13.65 9.61 -0.95
N ARG A 115 13.98 9.58 -2.25
CA ARG A 115 14.25 10.79 -3.02
C ARG A 115 13.08 11.76 -2.89
N GLU A 116 13.37 12.98 -2.47
CA GLU A 116 12.41 14.07 -2.44
C GLU A 116 11.95 14.40 -3.88
N LYS A 117 10.65 14.35 -4.10
CA LYS A 117 10.05 14.75 -5.37
C LYS A 117 10.01 16.28 -5.40
N LYS A 118 10.80 16.88 -6.28
CA LYS A 118 10.71 18.31 -6.55
C LYS A 118 9.36 18.59 -7.20
N THR A 119 8.55 19.43 -6.56
CA THR A 119 7.30 19.92 -7.15
C THR A 119 7.66 20.85 -8.31
N TYR A 120 7.25 20.48 -9.52
CA TYR A 120 7.43 21.33 -10.69
C TYR A 120 6.29 22.34 -10.74
N TYR A 121 6.58 23.61 -10.50
CA TYR A 121 5.63 24.69 -10.74
C TYR A 121 5.70 25.15 -12.20
N PRO A 122 4.55 25.41 -12.86
CA PRO A 122 4.57 25.96 -14.20
C PRO A 122 5.20 27.36 -14.18
N ARG A 123 6.25 27.58 -14.97
CA ARG A 123 6.97 28.87 -15.06
C ARG A 123 6.09 30.03 -15.56
N LYS A 124 4.95 29.74 -16.16
CA LYS A 124 3.95 30.73 -16.61
C LYS A 124 2.62 30.39 -15.97
N LEU A 125 2.16 31.26 -15.06
CA LEU A 125 0.77 31.27 -14.64
C LEU A 125 -0.07 31.81 -15.80
N ALA A 126 -1.20 31.17 -16.10
CA ALA A 126 -2.15 31.72 -17.05
C ALA A 126 -2.62 33.08 -16.54
N LYS A 127 -2.42 34.13 -17.33
CA LYS A 127 -2.95 35.46 -17.02
C LYS A 127 -4.46 35.41 -17.28
N THR A 128 -5.26 35.65 -16.25
CA THR A 128 -6.69 35.95 -16.45
C THR A 128 -6.79 37.24 -17.24
N ILE A 129 -7.05 37.14 -18.55
CA ILE A 129 -7.42 38.31 -19.36
C ILE A 129 -8.83 38.68 -18.91
N ARG A 130 -8.99 39.81 -18.22
CA ARG A 130 -10.32 40.39 -18.00
C ARG A 130 -10.85 40.80 -19.38
N LEU A 131 -11.85 40.09 -19.90
CA LEU A 131 -12.56 40.56 -21.09
C LEU A 131 -13.20 41.92 -20.74
N PRO A 132 -13.05 42.95 -21.58
CA PRO A 132 -13.78 44.19 -21.37
C PRO A 132 -15.28 43.86 -21.41
N THR A 133 -15.98 44.20 -20.33
CA THR A 133 -17.44 44.09 -20.26
C THR A 133 -18.07 44.78 -21.46
N PRO A 134 -19.09 44.19 -22.12
CA PRO A 134 -19.68 44.81 -23.30
C PRO A 134 -20.24 46.19 -22.95
N ILE A 135 -19.84 47.17 -23.76
CA ILE A 135 -20.25 48.57 -23.67
C ILE A 135 -21.75 48.59 -24.00
N ASN A 136 -22.59 49.01 -23.06
CA ASN A 136 -24.04 49.14 -23.25
C ASN A 136 -24.33 50.08 -24.42
N CYS A 137 -24.66 49.53 -25.58
CA CYS A 137 -25.09 50.29 -26.74
C CYS A 137 -26.55 50.69 -26.50
N GLY A 138 -26.75 51.88 -25.95
CA GLY A 138 -28.07 52.42 -25.64
C GLY A 138 -28.95 52.51 -26.89
N LYS A 139 -30.16 51.95 -26.80
CA LYS A 139 -31.28 52.23 -27.71
C LYS A 139 -32.57 52.26 -26.91
N GLN A 140 -32.97 53.46 -26.49
CA GLN A 140 -34.33 53.90 -26.17
C GLN A 140 -34.28 55.42 -26.40
N THR A 141 -35.06 56.08 -27.26
CA THR A 141 -36.30 55.77 -27.98
C THR A 141 -36.33 56.66 -29.21
#